data_AF-A0A6I5C9J4-F1
#
_entry.id   AF-A0A6I5C9J4-F1
#
_cell.length_a   1.000
_cell.length_b   1.000
_cell.length_c   1.000
_cell.angle_alpha   90.00
_cell.angle_beta   90.00
_cell.angle_gamma   90.00
#
_symmetry.space_group_name_H-M   'P 1'
#
loop_
_entity.id
_entity.type
_entity.pdbx_description
1 polymer ?
#
loop_
_entity_poly.entity_id
_entity_poly.type
_entity_poly.pdbx_seq_one_letter_code
_entity_poly.pdbx_strand_id
1 'polypeptide(L)'
;VEDNARKVLADHAGAAHRAAGDAFSVRNLVVDRDGSATVRFDRTYKGLPAYGGDVVVHLKKDGTYASLATGAQTSPTVSTEPELPASRAAKVSRAAFEGRVDSVSASHLAVRMQGSDAALVWETVVS
;
A
#
# COMPACT_ATOMS: atom_id res chain seq x y z
N VAL A 1 -17.80 -4.56 11.75
CA VAL A 1 -16.62 -5.27 11.18
C VAL A 1 -15.51 -4.27 10.88
N GLU A 2 -15.75 -3.27 10.03
CA GLU A 2 -14.71 -2.27 9.69
C GLU A 2 -14.12 -1.56 10.92
N ASP A 3 -14.95 -1.05 11.83
CA ASP A 3 -14.46 -0.36 13.05
C ASP A 3 -13.58 -1.27 13.92
N ASN A 4 -13.95 -2.53 14.06
CA ASN A 4 -13.14 -3.52 14.77
C ASN A 4 -11.80 -3.74 14.06
N ALA A 5 -11.79 -3.84 12.73
CA ALA A 5 -10.55 -3.99 11.97
C ALA A 5 -9.65 -2.75 12.07
N ARG A 6 -10.23 -1.54 12.05
CA ARG A 6 -9.49 -0.28 12.27
C ARG A 6 -8.90 -0.21 13.68
N LYS A 7 -9.68 -0.60 14.69
CA LYS A 7 -9.21 -0.71 16.07
C LYS A 7 -8.06 -1.71 16.19
N VAL A 8 -8.22 -2.91 15.65
CA VAL A 8 -7.18 -3.94 15.62
C VAL A 8 -5.91 -3.45 14.94
N LEU A 9 -6.03 -2.79 13.78
CA LEU A 9 -4.90 -2.20 13.07
C LEU A 9 -4.18 -1.13 13.91
N ALA A 10 -4.93 -0.30 14.64
CA ALA A 10 -4.35 0.69 15.54
C ALA A 10 -3.63 0.03 16.72
N ASP A 11 -4.24 -0.98 17.34
CA ASP A 11 -3.71 -1.70 18.50
C ASP A 11 -2.47 -2.57 18.11
N HIS A 12 -2.36 -2.98 16.85
CA HIS A 12 -1.25 -3.81 16.31
C HIS A 12 -0.39 -3.05 15.28
N ALA A 13 -0.26 -1.74 15.44
CA ALA A 13 0.46 -0.86 14.52
C ALA A 13 1.92 -1.32 14.24
N GLY A 14 2.59 -1.94 15.22
CA GLY A 14 3.93 -2.50 15.04
C GLY A 14 3.98 -3.66 14.04
N ALA A 15 3.00 -4.57 14.07
CA ALA A 15 2.91 -5.68 13.12
C ALA A 15 2.60 -5.21 11.68
N ALA A 16 1.97 -4.04 11.56
CA ALA A 16 1.73 -3.38 10.26
C ALA A 16 2.91 -2.51 9.79
N HIS A 17 3.99 -2.42 10.57
CA HIS A 17 5.08 -1.46 10.35
C HIS A 17 4.57 -0.05 10.08
N ARG A 18 3.60 0.40 10.88
CA ARG A 18 2.99 1.73 10.73
C ARG A 18 4.00 2.82 11.12
N ALA A 19 3.97 3.89 10.36
CA ALA A 19 4.62 5.17 10.59
C ALA A 19 3.57 6.26 10.84
N ALA A 20 3.98 7.37 11.44
CA ALA A 20 3.08 8.50 11.74
C ALA A 20 2.43 9.11 10.48
N GLY A 21 3.10 9.02 9.32
CA GLY A 21 2.59 9.53 8.04
C GLY A 21 1.59 8.61 7.35
N ASP A 22 1.25 7.44 7.91
CA ASP A 22 0.35 6.51 7.24
C ASP A 22 -1.12 6.81 7.47
N ALA A 23 -1.89 6.63 6.40
CA ALA A 23 -3.33 6.51 6.44
C ALA A 23 -3.78 5.21 5.76
N PHE A 24 -4.89 4.65 6.26
CA PHE A 24 -5.44 3.38 5.81
C PHE A 24 -6.91 3.52 5.42
N SER A 25 -7.25 3.07 4.21
CA SER A 25 -8.61 3.02 3.68
C SER A 25 -9.01 1.58 3.37
N VAL A 26 -10.24 1.18 3.71
CA VAL A 26 -10.73 -0.16 3.36
C VAL A 26 -10.80 -0.28 1.84
N ARG A 27 -10.09 -1.26 1.30
CA ARG A 27 -10.21 -1.68 -0.11
C ARG A 27 -11.30 -2.73 -0.26
N ASN A 28 -11.27 -3.74 0.61
CA ASN A 28 -12.19 -4.87 0.55
C ASN A 28 -12.50 -5.38 1.95
N LEU A 29 -13.73 -5.87 2.15
CA LEU A 29 -14.20 -6.47 3.39
C LEU A 29 -15.04 -7.69 3.03
N VAL A 30 -14.65 -8.83 3.58
CA VAL A 30 -15.36 -10.10 3.42
C VAL A 30 -15.75 -10.62 4.79
N VAL A 31 -17.00 -11.06 4.95
CA VAL A 31 -17.51 -11.73 6.15
C VAL A 31 -17.87 -13.15 5.77
N ASP A 32 -17.29 -14.12 6.48
CA ASP A 32 -17.54 -15.53 6.27
C ASP A 32 -18.84 -15.98 6.94
N ARG A 33 -19.35 -17.14 6.53
CA ARG A 33 -20.62 -17.70 7.04
C ARG A 33 -20.63 -17.89 8.57
N ASP A 34 -19.47 -18.15 9.17
CA ASP A 34 -19.32 -18.34 10.63
C ASP A 34 -19.21 -17.03 11.42
N GLY A 35 -19.25 -15.88 10.72
CA GLY A 35 -19.14 -14.54 11.28
C GLY A 35 -17.72 -13.99 11.39
N SER A 36 -16.68 -14.78 11.09
CA SER A 36 -15.32 -14.26 10.96
C SER A 36 -15.21 -13.32 9.75
N ALA A 37 -14.20 -12.46 9.74
CA ALA A 37 -14.07 -11.45 8.69
C ALA A 37 -12.63 -11.15 8.31
N THR A 38 -12.43 -10.78 7.06
CA THR A 38 -11.15 -10.31 6.52
C THR A 38 -11.33 -8.91 5.94
N VAL A 39 -10.49 -7.96 6.36
CA VAL A 39 -10.50 -6.58 5.87
C VAL A 39 -9.14 -6.22 5.30
N ARG A 40 -9.10 -5.87 4.02
CA ARG A 40 -7.89 -5.38 3.35
C ARG A 40 -7.92 -3.85 3.32
N PHE A 41 -6.85 -3.25 3.78
CA PHE A 41 -6.61 -1.81 3.77
C PHE A 41 -5.57 -1.45 2.71
N ASP A 42 -5.90 -0.47 1.89
CA ASP A 42 -4.88 0.30 1.18
C ASP A 42 -4.17 1.23 2.15
N ARG A 43 -2.88 1.42 1.89
CA ARG A 43 -2.02 2.32 2.65
C ARG A 43 -1.59 3.48 1.78
N THR A 44 -1.60 4.66 2.37
CA THR A 44 -0.87 5.82 1.86
C THR A 44 0.16 6.26 2.90
N TYR A 45 1.28 6.82 2.44
CA TYR A 45 2.28 7.45 3.28
C TYR A 45 2.46 8.91 2.87
N LYS A 46 2.22 9.83 3.80
CA LYS A 46 2.23 11.29 3.55
C LYS A 46 1.38 11.67 2.32
N GLY A 47 0.25 11.00 2.14
CA GLY A 47 -0.69 11.21 1.02
C GLY A 47 -0.35 10.48 -0.28
N LEU A 48 0.81 9.82 -0.39
CA LEU A 48 1.18 9.03 -1.57
C LEU A 48 0.75 7.56 -1.43
N PRO A 49 0.31 6.88 -2.49
CA PRO A 49 0.07 5.43 -2.46
C PRO A 49 1.30 4.66 -1.97
N ALA A 50 1.11 3.66 -1.10
CA ALA A 50 2.18 2.82 -0.58
C ALA A 50 2.06 1.38 -1.13
N TYR A 51 2.68 1.12 -2.28
CA TYR A 51 2.62 -0.18 -2.96
C TYR A 51 3.42 -1.24 -2.20
N GLY A 52 2.80 -2.40 -1.93
CA GLY A 52 3.37 -3.46 -1.08
C GLY A 52 3.24 -3.21 0.42
N GLY A 53 2.68 -2.05 0.81
CA GLY A 53 2.44 -1.66 2.19
C GLY A 53 0.99 -1.88 2.66
N ASP A 54 0.14 -2.52 1.84
CA ASP A 54 -1.22 -2.87 2.24
C ASP A 54 -1.23 -3.82 3.44
N VAL A 55 -2.35 -3.80 4.16
CA VAL A 55 -2.54 -4.58 5.38
C VAL A 55 -3.84 -5.35 5.30
N VAL A 56 -3.79 -6.63 5.62
CA VAL A 56 -4.96 -7.50 5.73
C VAL A 56 -5.15 -7.84 7.20
N VAL A 57 -6.31 -7.49 7.75
CA VAL A 57 -6.71 -7.82 9.11
C VAL A 57 -7.72 -8.96 9.07
N HIS A 58 -7.45 -10.03 9.83
CA HIS A 58 -8.41 -11.10 10.08
C HIS A 58 -9.01 -10.94 11.47
N LEU A 59 -10.33 -11.02 11.55
CA LEU A 59 -11.12 -10.96 12.76
C LEU A 59 -11.79 -12.31 13.03
N LYS A 60 -11.86 -12.68 14.30
CA LYS A 60 -12.69 -13.80 14.76
C LYS A 60 -14.17 -13.43 14.66
N LYS A 61 -15.04 -14.42 14.81
CA LYS A 61 -16.51 -14.24 14.78
C LYS A 61 -17.08 -13.24 15.79
N ASP A 62 -16.37 -13.02 16.91
CA ASP A 62 -16.73 -12.02 17.92
C ASP A 62 -16.17 -10.63 17.61
N GLY A 63 -15.53 -10.46 16.45
CA GLY A 63 -14.90 -9.22 16.01
C GLY A 63 -13.53 -8.96 16.62
N THR A 64 -12.98 -9.87 17.43
CA THR A 64 -11.65 -9.70 18.03
C THR A 64 -10.54 -10.08 17.06
N TYR A 65 -9.31 -9.65 17.37
CA TYR A 65 -8.12 -9.93 16.57
C TYR A 65 -7.89 -11.44 16.39
N ALA A 66 -7.73 -11.88 15.14
CA ALA A 66 -7.21 -13.20 14.80
C ALA A 66 -5.76 -13.12 14.32
N SER A 67 -5.50 -12.33 13.28
CA SER A 67 -4.17 -12.13 12.71
C SER A 67 -4.13 -10.87 11.84
N LEU A 68 -2.92 -10.43 11.49
CA LEU A 68 -2.65 -9.33 10.57
C LEU A 68 -1.52 -9.76 9.63
N ALA A 69 -1.69 -9.50 8.35
CA ALA A 69 -0.68 -9.75 7.32
C ALA A 69 -0.35 -8.46 6.55
N THR A 70 0.93 -8.29 6.20
CA THR A 70 1.41 -7.20 5.36
C THR A 70 2.65 -7.65 4.59
N GLY A 71 2.87 -7.10 3.39
CA GLY A 71 4.06 -7.36 2.59
C GLY A 71 5.30 -6.54 3.01
N ALA A 72 5.09 -5.50 3.82
CA ALA A 72 6.15 -4.66 4.35
C ALA A 72 6.83 -5.33 5.56
N GLN A 73 8.15 -5.18 5.67
CA GLN A 73 8.94 -5.56 6.85
C GLN A 73 9.64 -4.35 7.49
N THR A 74 9.25 -3.14 7.07
CA THR A 74 9.80 -1.88 7.56
C THR A 74 8.74 -0.78 7.56
N SER A 75 8.95 0.23 8.39
CA SER A 75 8.16 1.46 8.35
C SER A 75 8.76 2.41 7.29
N PRO A 76 7.94 3.10 6.48
CA PRO A 76 8.44 4.04 5.49
C PRO A 76 9.02 5.28 6.18
N THR A 77 10.27 5.59 5.84
CA THR A 77 11.03 6.75 6.35
C THR A 77 11.49 7.68 5.22
N VAL A 78 10.90 7.56 4.03
CA VAL A 78 11.36 8.23 2.81
C VAL A 78 10.95 9.70 2.74
N SER A 79 11.78 10.51 2.07
CA SER A 79 11.38 11.81 1.54
C SER A 79 10.34 11.61 0.43
N THR A 80 9.40 12.54 0.33
CA THR A 80 8.38 12.57 -0.74
C THR A 80 8.68 13.63 -1.79
N GLU A 81 9.85 14.26 -1.72
CA GLU A 81 10.35 15.18 -2.74
C GLU A 81 11.10 14.39 -3.82
N PRO A 82 10.67 14.43 -5.09
CA PRO A 82 11.32 13.71 -6.15
C PRO A 82 12.61 14.40 -6.61
N GLU A 83 13.72 13.66 -6.62
CA GLU A 83 14.98 14.13 -7.21
C GLU A 83 14.98 14.04 -8.74
N LEU A 84 14.12 13.18 -9.31
CA LEU A 84 13.97 13.00 -10.75
C LEU A 84 12.65 13.57 -11.24
N PRO A 85 12.61 14.30 -12.37
CA PRO A 85 11.36 14.82 -12.90
C PRO A 85 10.49 13.70 -13.49
N ALA A 86 9.17 13.85 -13.39
CA ALA A 86 8.18 12.93 -13.95
C ALA A 86 8.42 12.61 -15.45
N SER A 87 8.79 13.61 -16.26
CA SER A 87 9.08 13.41 -17.68
C SER A 87 10.24 12.44 -17.94
N ARG A 88 11.23 12.40 -17.04
CA ARG A 88 12.33 11.44 -17.13
C ARG A 88 11.85 10.03 -16.83
N ALA A 89 11.01 9.86 -15.82
CA ALA A 89 10.40 8.58 -15.49
C ALA A 89 9.59 8.03 -16.67
N ALA A 90 8.69 8.84 -17.25
CA ALA A 90 7.91 8.44 -18.42
C ALA A 90 8.77 8.00 -19.61
N LYS A 91 9.87 8.74 -19.89
CA LYS A 91 10.82 8.37 -20.95
C LYS A 91 11.51 7.04 -20.68
N VAL A 92 11.91 6.78 -19.43
CA VAL A 92 12.55 5.53 -19.03
C VAL A 92 11.56 4.36 -19.12
N SER A 93 10.34 4.51 -18.60
CA SER A 93 9.29 3.48 -18.65
C SER A 93 8.93 3.11 -20.09
N ARG A 94 8.76 4.10 -20.99
CA ARG A 94 8.51 3.85 -22.40
C ARG A 94 9.64 3.05 -23.06
N ALA A 95 10.89 3.41 -22.76
CA ALA A 95 12.05 2.75 -23.35
C ALA A 95 12.25 1.31 -22.84
N ALA A 96 11.77 1.01 -21.63
CA ALA A 96 11.83 -0.32 -21.04
C ALA A 96 10.68 -1.25 -21.48
N PHE A 97 9.61 -0.71 -22.07
CA PHE A 97 8.49 -1.51 -22.53
C PHE A 97 8.84 -2.25 -23.84
N GLU A 98 8.75 -3.57 -23.81
CA GLU A 98 8.96 -4.40 -24.98
C GLU A 98 7.65 -4.54 -25.76
N GLY A 99 7.64 -4.05 -27.00
CA GLY A 99 6.48 -4.14 -27.89
C GLY A 99 6.11 -2.81 -28.52
N ARG A 100 4.94 -2.78 -29.14
CA ARG A 100 4.36 -1.55 -29.68
C ARG A 100 3.80 -0.72 -28.52
N VAL A 101 4.22 0.53 -28.43
CA VAL A 101 3.67 1.50 -27.47
C VAL A 101 2.50 2.23 -28.12
N ASP A 102 1.30 2.04 -27.58
CA ASP A 102 0.10 2.78 -27.96
C ASP A 102 -0.11 4.01 -27.07
N SER A 103 0.21 3.92 -25.78
CA SER A 103 0.09 5.06 -24.84
C SER A 103 1.12 5.05 -23.71
N VAL A 104 1.35 6.23 -23.14
CA VAL A 104 2.16 6.43 -21.92
C VAL A 104 1.39 7.38 -21.00
N SER A 105 1.09 6.94 -19.79
CA SER A 105 0.35 7.76 -18.82
C SER A 105 1.18 8.94 -18.28
N ALA A 106 0.51 9.88 -17.62
CA ALA A 106 1.22 10.78 -16.71
C ALA A 106 1.88 9.96 -15.59
N SER A 107 3.07 10.39 -15.15
CA SER A 107 3.75 9.73 -14.03
C SER A 107 3.24 10.27 -12.69
N HIS A 108 3.00 9.37 -11.74
CA HIS A 108 2.53 9.73 -10.39
C HIS A 108 3.52 9.26 -9.33
N LEU A 109 3.66 10.01 -8.24
CA LEU A 109 4.50 9.61 -7.12
C LEU A 109 3.80 8.54 -6.28
N ALA A 110 4.57 7.55 -5.88
CA ALA A 110 4.17 6.52 -4.92
C ALA A 110 5.37 6.15 -4.03
N VAL A 111 5.09 5.51 -2.90
CA VAL A 111 6.09 4.82 -2.09
C VAL A 111 6.02 3.34 -2.41
N ARG A 112 7.12 2.76 -2.87
CA ARG A 112 7.25 1.31 -2.99
C ARG A 112 7.81 0.78 -1.68
N MET A 113 7.13 -0.20 -1.10
CA MET A 113 7.54 -0.96 0.08
C MET A 113 7.75 -2.42 -0.31
N GLN A 114 8.96 -2.93 -0.14
CA GLN A 114 9.29 -4.31 -0.50
C GLN A 114 10.31 -4.88 0.49
N GLY A 115 9.91 -5.91 1.25
CA GLY A 115 10.75 -6.43 2.32
C GLY A 115 11.09 -5.32 3.32
N SER A 116 12.38 -5.15 3.61
CA SER A 116 12.90 -4.10 4.50
C SER A 116 13.13 -2.76 3.82
N ASP A 117 12.81 -2.62 2.53
CA ASP A 117 13.10 -1.43 1.74
C ASP A 117 11.85 -0.58 1.51
N ALA A 118 12.00 0.74 1.63
CA ALA A 118 11.01 1.72 1.22
C ALA A 118 11.67 2.78 0.32
N ALA A 119 11.06 3.10 -0.82
CA ALA A 119 11.59 4.07 -1.78
C ALA A 119 10.47 4.92 -2.39
N LEU A 120 10.75 6.21 -2.62
CA LEU A 120 9.92 7.04 -3.49
C LEU A 120 10.11 6.59 -4.93
N VAL A 121 9.02 6.37 -5.66
CA VAL A 121 9.02 5.92 -7.05
C VAL A 121 8.07 6.76 -7.90
N TRP A 122 8.35 6.79 -9.20
CA TRP A 122 7.38 7.22 -10.20
C TRP A 122 6.69 5.98 -10.77
N GLU A 123 5.37 5.96 -10.72
CA GLU A 123 4.56 5.00 -11.48
C GLU A 123 4.26 5.59 -12.86
N THR A 124 4.40 4.78 -13.91
CA THR A 124 3.98 5.12 -15.27
C THR A 124 3.43 3.88 -15.94
N VAL A 125 2.23 3.96 -16.47
CA VAL A 125 1.61 2.87 -17.23
C VAL A 125 1.95 3.06 -18.70
N VAL A 126 2.47 2.01 -19.31
CA VAL A 126 2.76 1.91 -20.74
C VAL A 126 1.93 0.75 -21.28
N SER A 127 1.21 0.99 -22.37
CA SER A 127 0.34 0.03 -23.03
C SER A 127 0.56 0.06 -24.53
#